data_AF-A0A855KGU8-F1
#
_entry.id   AF-A0A855KGU8-F1
#
_cell.length_a   1.000
_cell.length_b   1.000
_cell.length_c   1.000
_cell.angle_alpha   90.00
_cell.angle_beta   90.00
_cell.angle_gamma   90.00
#
_symmetry.space_group_name_H-M   'P 1'
#
loop_
_entity.id
_entity.type
_entity.pdbx_description
1 polymer ?
#
loop_
_entity_poly.entity_id
_entity_poly.type
_entity_poly.pdbx_seq_one_letter_code
_entity_poly.pdbx_strand_id
1 'polypeptide(L)'
;MQCKSRQDQRAEENLLRQGYVCTRPICRRDLIVRGRRQSVRESLFPGYLFINLPANVDWSPLRSTRGVSRLVSFGGIPLAVCAELVAQFQHRAESIVSPPFMKGDNVKVLEEGFSELDAVFLTLDGEERAILLIDFLNRRQQLSLPLTKISAL
;
A
#
# COMPACT_ATOMS: atom_id res chain seq x y z
N MET A 1 -5.78 11.28 -8.65
CA MET A 1 -6.44 12.20 -7.69
C MET A 1 -6.01 11.84 -6.28
N GLN A 2 -5.73 12.84 -5.43
CA GLN A 2 -5.42 12.65 -4.02
C GLN A 2 -6.68 12.86 -3.16
N CYS A 3 -6.90 11.97 -2.20
CA CYS A 3 -7.98 11.99 -1.24
C CYS A 3 -7.49 12.46 0.13
N LYS A 4 -8.44 12.84 0.99
CA LYS A 4 -8.15 13.07 2.40
C LYS A 4 -7.76 11.75 3.07
N SER A 5 -6.89 11.82 4.09
CA SER A 5 -6.39 10.64 4.80
C SER A 5 -7.53 9.71 5.21
N ARG A 6 -7.45 8.44 4.79
CA ARG A 6 -8.44 7.38 5.07
C ARG A 6 -9.87 7.67 4.58
N GLN A 7 -10.04 8.53 3.58
CA GLN A 7 -11.35 8.90 3.02
C GLN A 7 -11.48 8.59 1.52
N ASP A 8 -10.57 7.83 0.97
CA ASP A 8 -10.54 7.38 -0.42
C ASP A 8 -11.79 6.57 -0.80
N GLN A 9 -12.28 5.67 0.05
CA GLN A 9 -13.57 5.01 -0.17
C GLN A 9 -14.73 6.01 -0.22
N ARG A 10 -14.76 6.96 0.72
CA ARG A 10 -15.82 7.99 0.75
C ARG A 10 -15.75 8.91 -0.46
N ALA A 11 -14.54 9.23 -0.93
CA ALA A 11 -14.33 10.05 -2.11
C ALA A 11 -14.88 9.33 -3.36
N GLU A 12 -14.57 8.06 -3.53
CA GLU A 12 -15.09 7.20 -4.61
C GLU A 12 -16.63 7.20 -4.60
N GLU A 13 -17.26 6.92 -3.46
CA GLU A 13 -18.72 6.90 -3.34
C GLU A 13 -19.39 8.24 -3.74
N ASN A 14 -18.79 9.38 -3.36
CA ASN A 14 -19.35 10.69 -3.71
C ASN A 14 -19.13 11.04 -5.18
N LEU A 15 -17.97 10.69 -5.75
CA LEU A 15 -17.68 10.91 -7.17
C LEU A 15 -18.62 10.10 -8.07
N LEU A 16 -18.86 8.83 -7.73
CA LEU A 16 -19.80 7.97 -8.43
C LEU A 16 -21.24 8.53 -8.37
N ARG A 17 -21.67 9.04 -7.21
CA ARG A 17 -22.98 9.69 -7.06
C ARG A 17 -23.14 10.97 -7.89
N GLN A 18 -22.05 11.68 -8.14
CA GLN A 18 -22.03 12.87 -8.99
C GLN A 18 -21.96 12.52 -10.49
N GLY A 19 -21.88 11.24 -10.85
CA GLY A 19 -21.81 10.77 -12.23
C GLY A 19 -20.39 10.74 -12.81
N TYR A 20 -19.36 10.91 -11.99
CA TYR A 20 -17.97 10.76 -12.44
C TYR A 20 -17.60 9.29 -12.57
N VAL A 21 -16.77 8.99 -13.58
CA VAL A 21 -16.14 7.68 -13.74
C VAL A 21 -14.82 7.70 -12.97
N CYS A 22 -14.73 6.93 -11.89
CA CYS A 22 -13.50 6.79 -11.10
C CYS A 22 -13.24 5.34 -10.72
N THR A 23 -12.01 5.05 -10.33
CA THR A 23 -11.62 3.72 -9.87
C THR A 23 -10.62 3.79 -8.72
N ARG A 24 -10.88 2.97 -7.70
CA ARG A 24 -9.96 2.64 -6.62
C ARG A 24 -9.54 1.17 -6.76
N PRO A 25 -8.27 0.86 -7.10
CA PRO A 25 -7.81 -0.51 -7.04
C PRO A 25 -7.83 -0.99 -5.58
N ILE A 26 -8.49 -2.11 -5.30
CA ILE A 26 -8.67 -2.67 -3.95
C ILE A 26 -7.95 -4.01 -3.88
N CYS A 27 -7.01 -4.16 -2.95
CA CYS A 27 -6.33 -5.42 -2.70
C CYS A 27 -6.83 -6.10 -1.42
N ARG A 28 -6.61 -7.41 -1.33
CA ARG A 28 -6.80 -8.16 -0.09
C ARG A 28 -5.45 -8.29 0.60
N ARG A 29 -5.35 -7.78 1.83
CA ARG A 29 -4.19 -7.98 2.69
C ARG A 29 -4.59 -8.81 3.89
N ASP A 30 -3.75 -9.78 4.22
CA ASP A 30 -3.90 -10.55 5.44
C ASP A 30 -3.17 -9.83 6.57
N LEU A 31 -3.96 -9.33 7.53
CA LEU A 31 -3.47 -8.57 8.67
C LEU A 31 -3.81 -9.32 9.96
N ILE A 32 -2.95 -9.16 10.97
CA ILE A 32 -3.26 -9.60 12.33
C ILE A 32 -3.95 -8.44 13.05
N VAL A 33 -5.27 -8.55 13.19
CA VAL A 33 -6.08 -7.56 13.92
C VAL A 33 -6.48 -8.19 15.25
N ARG A 34 -6.04 -7.60 16.36
CA ARG A 34 -6.33 -8.09 17.72
C ARG A 34 -5.95 -9.58 17.92
N GLY A 35 -4.80 -9.99 17.36
CA GLY A 35 -4.27 -11.34 17.51
C GLY A 35 -4.92 -12.42 16.62
N ARG A 36 -5.85 -12.06 15.72
CA ARG A 36 -6.46 -13.00 14.77
C ARG A 36 -6.14 -12.60 13.33
N ARG A 37 -5.91 -13.59 12.47
CA ARG A 37 -5.73 -13.38 11.02
C ARG A 37 -7.07 -12.94 10.42
N GLN A 38 -7.08 -11.78 9.81
CA GLN A 38 -8.22 -11.26 9.09
C GLN A 38 -7.76 -10.83 7.70
N SER A 39 -8.45 -11.32 6.68
CA SER A 39 -8.29 -10.79 5.33
C SER A 39 -9.08 -9.49 5.23
N VAL A 40 -8.39 -8.37 5.07
CA VAL A 40 -8.97 -7.03 4.99
C VAL A 40 -8.87 -6.56 3.54
N ARG A 41 -9.97 -5.96 3.05
CA ARG A 41 -9.96 -5.25 1.76
C ARG A 41 -9.53 -3.82 2.01
N GLU A 42 -8.43 -3.41 1.38
CA GLU A 42 -7.96 -2.04 1.45
C GLU A 42 -7.50 -1.54 0.08
N SER A 43 -7.33 -0.23 -0.03
CA SER A 43 -6.91 0.38 -1.29
C SER A 43 -5.46 0.04 -1.56
N LEU A 44 -5.15 -0.36 -2.80
CA LEU A 44 -3.79 -0.63 -3.25
C LEU A 44 -2.90 0.62 -3.14
N PHE A 45 -3.49 1.81 -3.32
CA PHE A 45 -2.85 3.10 -3.14
C PHE A 45 -3.65 3.93 -2.14
N PRO A 46 -3.38 3.78 -0.83
CA PRO A 46 -4.11 4.52 0.20
C PRO A 46 -4.06 6.03 -0.04
N GLY A 47 -5.23 6.68 -0.05
CA GLY A 47 -5.35 8.11 -0.30
C GLY A 47 -5.30 8.53 -1.77
N TYR A 48 -5.33 7.60 -2.73
CA TYR A 48 -5.37 7.92 -4.15
C TYR A 48 -6.54 7.25 -4.89
N LEU A 49 -7.04 7.94 -5.91
CA LEU A 49 -8.05 7.47 -6.85
C LEU A 49 -7.66 7.82 -8.28
N PHE A 50 -8.09 7.00 -9.23
CA PHE A 50 -8.04 7.34 -10.65
C PHE A 50 -9.41 7.86 -11.08
N ILE A 51 -9.43 8.94 -11.85
CA ILE A 51 -10.68 9.54 -12.35
C ILE A 51 -10.53 9.72 -13.85
N ASN A 52 -11.54 9.30 -14.60
CA ASN A 52 -11.59 9.46 -16.05
C ASN A 52 -12.38 10.72 -16.36
N LEU A 53 -11.72 11.65 -17.04
CA LEU A 53 -12.31 12.92 -17.38
C LEU A 53 -11.79 13.47 -18.72
N PRO A 54 -12.60 14.26 -19.44
CA PRO A 54 -12.16 14.89 -20.69
C PRO A 54 -11.20 16.05 -20.42
N ALA A 55 -10.13 16.18 -21.20
CA ALA A 55 -9.10 17.21 -21.00
C ALA A 55 -9.63 18.66 -20.92
N ASN A 56 -10.81 18.93 -21.48
CA ASN A 56 -11.38 20.27 -21.65
C ASN A 56 -12.41 20.64 -20.57
N VAL A 57 -12.57 19.84 -19.52
CA VAL A 57 -13.57 20.06 -18.46
C VAL A 57 -12.99 20.84 -17.30
N ASP A 58 -13.79 21.73 -16.70
CA ASP A 58 -13.42 22.38 -15.45
C ASP A 58 -13.35 21.38 -14.29
N TRP A 59 -12.18 21.31 -13.67
CA TRP A 59 -11.87 20.43 -12.55
C TRP A 59 -12.27 20.98 -11.19
N SER A 60 -12.64 22.26 -11.12
CA SER A 60 -12.96 22.95 -9.88
C SER A 60 -14.02 22.26 -9.01
N PRO A 61 -15.11 21.68 -9.58
CA PRO A 61 -16.13 20.97 -8.79
C PRO A 61 -15.58 19.79 -7.98
N LEU A 62 -14.52 19.13 -8.43
CA LEU A 62 -13.92 17.98 -7.73
C LEU A 62 -13.37 18.38 -6.36
N ARG A 63 -12.90 19.62 -6.19
CA ARG A 63 -12.35 20.11 -4.91
C ARG A 63 -13.41 20.21 -3.82
N SER A 64 -14.66 20.40 -4.22
CA SER A 64 -15.81 20.47 -3.33
C SER A 64 -16.39 19.09 -3.01
N THR A 65 -15.85 18.02 -3.63
CA THR A 65 -16.33 16.65 -3.40
C THR A 65 -15.82 16.10 -2.08
N ARG A 66 -16.73 15.59 -1.26
CA ARG A 66 -16.41 15.11 0.09
C ARG A 66 -15.45 13.92 0.04
N GLY A 67 -14.28 14.07 0.65
CA GLY A 67 -13.22 13.05 0.67
C GLY A 67 -12.10 13.31 -0.34
N VAL A 68 -12.32 14.17 -1.34
CA VAL A 68 -11.28 14.62 -2.25
C VAL A 68 -10.42 15.69 -1.57
N SER A 69 -9.11 15.64 -1.82
CA SER A 69 -8.16 16.67 -1.41
C SER A 69 -7.80 17.57 -2.60
N ARG A 70 -7.20 16.98 -3.64
CA ARG A 70 -6.76 17.70 -4.84
C ARG A 70 -6.51 16.76 -6.01
N LEU A 71 -6.41 17.33 -7.20
CA LEU A 71 -5.76 16.64 -8.32
C LEU A 71 -4.24 16.63 -8.13
N VAL A 72 -3.62 15.55 -8.58
CA VAL A 72 -2.17 15.42 -8.66
C VAL A 72 -1.74 16.13 -9.93
N SER A 73 -0.86 17.11 -9.79
CA SER A 73 -0.51 18.03 -10.87
C SER A 73 0.95 18.43 -10.76
N PHE A 74 1.63 18.54 -11.90
CA PHE A 74 3.00 19.04 -12.01
C PHE A 74 2.96 20.36 -12.78
N GLY A 75 3.54 21.43 -12.23
CA GLY A 75 3.46 22.76 -12.85
C GLY A 75 2.03 23.31 -12.99
N GLY A 76 1.10 22.89 -12.13
CA GLY A 76 -0.31 23.30 -12.18
C GLY A 76 -1.18 22.51 -13.17
N ILE A 77 -0.59 21.63 -13.98
CA ILE A 77 -1.30 20.81 -14.96
C ILE A 77 -1.58 19.42 -14.35
N PRO A 78 -2.84 18.94 -14.30
CA PRO A 78 -3.14 17.58 -13.89
C PRO A 78 -2.39 16.56 -14.74
N LEU A 79 -1.79 15.55 -14.11
CA LEU A 79 -1.10 14.50 -14.83
C LEU A 79 -2.09 13.44 -15.30
N ALA A 80 -2.19 13.26 -16.62
CA ALA A 80 -2.92 12.14 -17.21
C ALA A 80 -2.16 10.83 -17.01
N VAL A 81 -2.90 9.76 -16.72
CA VAL A 81 -2.35 8.41 -16.57
C VAL A 81 -2.94 7.55 -17.69
N CYS A 82 -2.12 6.68 -18.27
CA CYS A 82 -2.57 5.75 -19.32
C CYS A 82 -3.64 4.80 -18.78
N ALA A 83 -4.72 4.60 -19.53
CA ALA A 83 -5.82 3.70 -19.14
C ALA A 83 -5.35 2.24 -18.97
N GLU A 84 -4.41 1.79 -19.79
CA GLU A 84 -3.83 0.45 -19.70
C GLU A 84 -3.09 0.23 -18.37
N LEU A 85 -2.37 1.24 -17.90
CA LEU A 85 -1.69 1.18 -16.60
C LEU A 85 -2.69 1.09 -15.44
N VAL A 86 -3.80 1.83 -15.52
CA VAL A 86 -4.88 1.75 -14.52
C VAL A 86 -5.51 0.35 -14.51
N ALA A 87 -5.71 -0.26 -15.67
CA ALA A 87 -6.22 -1.63 -15.79
C ALA A 87 -5.24 -2.66 -15.18
N GLN A 88 -3.93 -2.51 -15.43
CA GLN A 88 -2.90 -3.36 -14.82
C GLN A 88 -2.92 -3.27 -13.28
N PHE A 89 -3.12 -2.08 -12.72
CA PHE A 89 -3.25 -1.92 -11.26
C PHE A 89 -4.49 -2.61 -10.70
N GLN A 90 -5.63 -2.55 -11.40
CA GLN A 90 -6.84 -3.25 -10.99
C GLN A 90 -6.63 -4.76 -10.98
N HIS A 91 -6.05 -5.31 -12.06
CA HIS A 91 -5.78 -6.74 -12.15
C HIS A 91 -4.78 -7.21 -11.08
N ARG A 92 -3.71 -6.45 -10.82
CA ARG A 92 -2.77 -6.74 -9.73
C ARG A 92 -3.44 -6.67 -8.35
N ALA A 93 -4.42 -5.80 -8.16
CA ALA A 93 -5.16 -5.70 -6.91
C ALA A 93 -6.00 -6.96 -6.60
N GLU A 94 -6.38 -7.75 -7.61
CA GLU A 94 -7.11 -9.01 -7.41
C GLU A 94 -6.25 -10.09 -6.74
N SER A 95 -4.92 -9.98 -6.81
CA SER A 95 -4.00 -10.90 -6.12
C SER A 95 -3.86 -10.57 -4.64
N ILE A 96 -3.88 -11.61 -3.79
CA ILE A 96 -3.69 -11.48 -2.34
C ILE A 96 -2.27 -11.00 -2.10
N VAL A 97 -2.13 -9.81 -1.52
CA VAL A 97 -0.85 -9.31 -1.01
C VAL A 97 -0.72 -9.88 0.40
N SER A 98 -0.30 -11.14 0.50
CA SER A 98 0.07 -11.71 1.79
C SER A 98 1.40 -11.09 2.21
N PRO A 99 1.57 -10.67 3.47
CA PRO A 99 2.91 -10.45 3.99
C PRO A 99 3.71 -11.76 3.78
N PRO A 100 4.96 -11.67 3.32
CA PRO A 100 5.76 -12.85 3.00
C PRO A 100 6.15 -13.68 4.23
N PHE A 101 6.02 -13.11 5.44
CA PHE A 101 6.43 -13.72 6.71
C PHE A 101 5.40 -13.45 7.82
N MET A 102 5.26 -14.40 8.73
CA MET A 102 4.49 -14.30 9.96
C MET A 102 5.40 -14.00 11.15
N LYS A 103 4.85 -13.32 12.17
CA LYS A 103 5.56 -13.12 13.45
C LYS A 103 5.94 -14.48 14.04
N GLY A 104 7.22 -14.68 14.30
CA GLY A 104 7.76 -15.95 14.78
C GLY A 104 8.37 -16.82 13.68
N ASP A 105 8.20 -16.46 12.40
CA ASP A 105 8.86 -17.19 11.32
C ASP A 105 10.37 -17.00 11.41
N ASN A 106 11.10 -18.10 11.27
CA ASN A 106 12.55 -18.04 11.14
C ASN A 106 12.86 -17.60 9.71
N VAL A 107 13.70 -16.57 9.58
CA VAL A 107 14.13 -16.00 8.31
C VAL A 107 15.66 -15.89 8.28
N LYS A 108 16.24 -16.01 7.09
CA LYS A 108 17.65 -15.73 6.85
C LYS A 108 17.85 -14.29 6.43
N VAL A 109 18.89 -13.66 6.98
CA VAL A 109 19.35 -12.34 6.55
C VAL A 109 20.26 -12.50 5.33
N LEU A 110 20.05 -11.71 4.29
CA LEU A 110 20.83 -11.72 3.04
C LEU A 110 21.78 -10.51 2.94
N GLU A 111 21.90 -9.72 4.02
CA GLU A 111 22.79 -8.56 4.06
C GLU A 111 24.22 -8.98 4.46
N GLU A 112 25.19 -8.56 3.64
CA GLU A 112 26.62 -8.77 3.87
C GLU A 112 27.02 -8.22 5.25
N GLY A 113 27.58 -9.07 6.11
CA GLY A 113 27.91 -8.75 7.51
C GLY A 113 26.94 -9.34 8.55
N PHE A 114 25.73 -9.75 8.15
CA PHE A 114 24.75 -10.42 9.00
C PHE A 114 24.21 -11.73 8.39
N SER A 115 24.76 -12.16 7.26
CA SER A 115 24.25 -13.26 6.43
C SER A 115 24.30 -14.65 7.07
N GLU A 116 25.07 -14.83 8.14
CA GLU A 116 25.13 -16.08 8.92
C GLU A 116 24.21 -16.08 10.16
N LEU A 117 23.46 -15.00 10.40
CA LEU A 117 22.58 -14.91 11.56
C LEU A 117 21.18 -15.44 11.23
N ASP A 118 20.72 -16.40 12.02
CA ASP A 118 19.30 -16.77 12.08
C ASP A 118 18.51 -15.66 12.77
N ALA A 119 17.38 -15.28 12.18
CA ALA A 119 16.54 -14.22 12.68
C ALA A 119 15.09 -14.67 12.79
N VAL A 120 14.37 -14.15 13.78
CA VAL A 120 12.92 -14.37 13.94
C VAL A 120 12.19 -13.12 13.48
N PHE A 121 11.32 -13.24 12.50
CA PHE A 121 10.50 -12.13 12.03
C PHE A 121 9.56 -11.66 13.16
N LEU A 122 9.59 -10.37 13.51
CA LEU A 122 8.71 -9.79 14.52
C LEU A 122 7.50 -9.11 13.91
N THR A 123 7.73 -8.18 13.00
CA THR A 123 6.68 -7.37 12.35
C THR A 123 7.27 -6.63 11.16
N LEU A 124 6.40 -6.06 10.32
CA LEU A 124 6.80 -5.01 9.38
C LEU A 124 6.91 -3.66 10.08
N ASP A 125 7.83 -2.83 9.59
CA ASP A 125 7.93 -1.39 9.86
C ASP A 125 7.59 -0.65 8.55
N GLY A 126 6.29 -0.38 8.36
CA GLY A 126 5.76 0.09 7.08
C GLY A 126 5.51 -1.04 6.07
N GLU A 127 5.63 -0.74 4.77
CA GLU A 127 5.37 -1.73 3.69
C GLU A 127 6.65 -2.41 3.18
N GLU A 128 7.83 -1.83 3.39
CA GLU A 128 9.08 -2.28 2.76
C GLU A 128 10.13 -2.83 3.74
N ARG A 129 9.96 -2.61 5.05
CA ARG A 129 10.95 -3.01 6.06
C ARG A 129 10.39 -4.04 7.02
N ALA A 130 11.23 -4.98 7.41
CA ALA A 130 10.97 -5.98 8.44
C ALA A 130 11.78 -5.66 9.69
N ILE A 131 11.16 -5.80 10.85
CA ILE A 131 11.82 -5.86 12.15
C ILE A 131 12.04 -7.34 12.48
N LEU A 132 13.30 -7.68 12.72
CA LEU A 132 13.75 -9.03 13.04
C LEU A 132 14.32 -9.06 14.45
N LEU A 133 14.25 -10.22 15.09
CA LEU A 133 14.94 -10.52 16.34
C LEU A 133 16.12 -11.44 16.03
N ILE A 134 17.33 -10.99 16.34
CA ILE A 134 18.57 -11.76 16.19
C ILE A 134 19.19 -12.02 17.57
N ASP A 135 19.86 -13.17 17.71
CA ASP A 135 20.74 -13.45 18.83
C ASP A 135 22.17 -13.11 18.43
N PHE A 136 22.72 -12.03 19.01
CA PHE A 136 24.06 -11.54 18.72
C PHE A 136 24.82 -11.30 20.02
N LEU A 137 25.99 -11.94 20.18
CA LEU A 137 26.83 -11.86 21.39
C LEU A 137 26.07 -12.21 22.68
N ASN A 138 25.32 -13.33 22.68
CA ASN A 138 24.46 -13.76 23.79
C ASN A 138 23.43 -12.70 24.23
N ARG A 139 23.03 -11.80 23.33
CA ARG A 139 21.99 -10.81 23.56
C ARG A 139 20.99 -10.82 22.41
N ARG A 140 19.71 -10.69 22.74
CA ARG A 140 18.65 -10.48 21.77
C ARG A 140 18.65 -9.01 21.33
N GLN A 141 18.76 -8.77 20.02
CA GLN A 141 18.71 -7.45 19.44
C GLN A 141 17.66 -7.37 18.33
N GLN A 142 17.06 -6.20 18.18
CA GLN A 142 16.16 -5.92 17.06
C GLN A 142 16.95 -5.34 15.90
N LEU A 143 16.73 -5.90 14.71
CA LEU A 143 17.33 -5.44 13.46
C LEU A 143 16.23 -5.03 12.49
N SER A 144 16.33 -3.84 11.91
CA SER A 144 15.38 -3.35 10.89
C SER A 144 16.05 -3.41 9.53
N LEU A 145 15.51 -4.23 8.62
CA LEU A 145 16.05 -4.44 7.26
C LEU A 145 14.97 -4.32 6.18
N PRO A 146 15.33 -3.99 4.93
CA PRO A 146 14.42 -4.13 3.80
C PRO A 146 13.95 -5.58 3.62
N LEU A 147 12.69 -5.78 3.21
CA LEU A 147 12.13 -7.09 2.90
C LEU A 147 12.91 -7.84 1.80
N THR A 148 13.57 -7.11 0.90
CA THR A 148 14.42 -7.67 -0.16
C THR A 148 15.72 -8.30 0.36
N LYS A 149 16.07 -8.03 1.62
CA LYS A 149 17.28 -8.54 2.29
C LYS A 149 16.98 -9.68 3.26
N ILE A 150 15.79 -10.27 3.20
CA ILE A 150 15.43 -11.44 4.00
C ILE A 150 14.80 -12.53 3.14
N SER A 151 15.03 -13.79 3.49
CA SER A 151 14.39 -14.95 2.86
C SER A 151 13.81 -15.89 3.90
N ALA A 152 12.81 -16.69 3.50
CA ALA A 152 12.35 -17.80 4.33
C ALA A 152 13.51 -18.79 4.52
N LEU A 153 13.52 -19.44 5.69
CA LEU A 153 14.37 -20.61 5.96
C LEU A 153 13.84 -21.87 5.29
#